data_AF-A0A135L3L7-F1
#
_entry.id   AF-A0A135L3L7-F1
#
_cell.length_a   1.000
_cell.length_b   1.000
_cell.length_c   1.000
_cell.angle_alpha   90.00
_cell.angle_beta   90.00
_cell.angle_gamma   90.00
#
_symmetry.space_group_name_H-M   'P 1'
#
loop_
_entity.id
_entity.type
_entity.pdbx_description
1 polymer ?
#
loop_
_entity_poly.entity_id
_entity_poly.type
_entity_poly.pdbx_seq_one_letter_code
_entity_poly.pdbx_strand_id
1 'polypeptide(L)' 'MIIKKLYIYGFGKLNDLTIELHNGINVIEGMNESGKSTMMAFIRSILFGFEGRKNAHLRYEPIHGANLEGPLKSLM' A
#
# COMPACT_ATOMS: atom_id res chain seq x y z
N MET A 1 6.34 -14.09 -11.75
CA MET A 1 5.63 -13.64 -10.53
C MET A 1 4.34 -12.94 -10.97
N ILE A 2 3.20 -13.25 -10.36
CA ILE A 2 1.91 -12.59 -10.65
C ILE A 2 1.30 -12.15 -9.31
N ILE A 3 0.96 -10.87 -9.18
CA ILE A 3 0.29 -10.33 -7.99
C ILE A 3 -1.22 -10.52 -8.17
N LYS A 4 -1.87 -11.16 -7.20
CA LYS A 4 -3.31 -11.48 -7.27
C LYS A 4 -4.18 -10.51 -6.50
N LYS A 5 -3.70 -10.01 -5.37
CA LYS A 5 -4.49 -9.20 -4.44
C LYS A 5 -3.59 -8.28 -3.64
N LEU A 6 -4.10 -7.10 -3.32
CA LEU A 6 -3.48 -6.15 -2.40
C LEU A 6 -4.34 -6.08 -1.14
N TYR A 7 -3.73 -6.28 0.01
CA TYR A 7 -4.34 -6.08 1.33
C TYR A 7 -3.60 -4.96 2.04
N ILE A 8 -4.31 -3.87 2.34
CA ILE A 8 -3.73 -2.64 2.91
C ILE A 8 -4.50 -2.30 4.18
N TYR A 9 -3.96 -2.69 5.34
CA TYR A 9 -4.54 -2.34 6.63
C TYR A 9 -4.30 -0.87 6.97
N GLY A 10 -3.09 -0.38 6.73
CA GLY A 10 -2.72 1.02 6.89
C GLY A 10 -1.43 1.37 6.15
N PHE A 11 -1.47 2.38 5.28
CA PHE A 11 -0.30 2.92 4.59
C PHE A 11 -0.57 4.36 4.14
N GLY A 12 0.01 5.33 4.86
CA GLY A 12 -0.35 6.74 4.75
C GLY A 12 -1.85 6.93 4.99
N LYS A 13 -2.57 7.41 3.96
CA LYS A 13 -4.03 7.58 4.02
C LYS A 13 -4.84 6.37 3.55
N LEU A 14 -4.20 5.36 2.96
CA LEU A 14 -4.88 4.13 2.58
C LEU A 14 -5.10 3.32 3.85
N ASN A 15 -6.35 2.96 4.14
CA ASN A 15 -6.71 2.20 5.33
C ASN A 15 -7.81 1.21 4.99
N ASP A 16 -7.67 -0.01 5.49
CA ASP A 16 -8.61 -1.12 5.31
C ASP A 16 -9.09 -1.31 3.85
N LEU A 17 -8.15 -1.41 2.92
CA LEU A 17 -8.42 -1.64 1.50
C LEU A 17 -8.03 -3.05 1.07
N THR A 18 -8.93 -3.68 0.32
CA THR A 18 -8.69 -4.96 -0.35
C THR A 18 -8.98 -4.80 -1.84
N ILE A 19 -7.98 -5.09 -2.69
CA ILE A 19 -8.10 -4.91 -4.15
C ILE A 19 -7.68 -6.19 -4.85
N GLU A 20 -8.57 -6.75 -5.67
CA GLU A 20 -8.26 -7.89 -6.53
C GLU A 20 -7.65 -7.41 -7.85
N LEU A 21 -6.60 -8.11 -8.31
CA LEU A 21 -5.94 -7.82 -9.57
C LEU A 21 -6.25 -8.92 -10.58
N HIS A 22 -6.54 -8.49 -11.80
CA HIS A 22 -6.87 -9.38 -12.90
C HIS A 22 -5.68 -9.55 -13.85
N ASN A 23 -5.75 -10.54 -14.73
CA ASN A 23 -4.76 -10.70 -15.78
C ASN A 23 -4.83 -9.52 -16.76
N GLY A 24 -3.67 -9.07 -17.25
CA GLY A 24 -3.57 -7.93 -18.14
C GLY A 24 -3.34 -6.60 -17.41
N ILE A 25 -3.85 -5.50 -17.98
CA ILE A 25 -3.66 -4.15 -17.45
C ILE A 25 -4.71 -3.86 -16.38
N ASN A 26 -4.25 -3.48 -15.18
CA ASN A 26 -5.11 -2.99 -14.10
C ASN A 26 -4.95 -1.48 -14.00
N VAL A 27 -6.02 -0.71 -14.19
CA VAL A 27 -5.99 0.76 -14.16
C VAL A 27 -6.52 1.25 -12.82
N ILE A 28 -5.77 2.13 -12.16
CA ILE A 28 -6.15 2.75 -10.88
C ILE A 28 -6.45 4.23 -11.15
N GLU A 29 -7.72 4.61 -11.08
CA GLU A 29 -8.20 5.97 -11.36
C GLU A 29 -8.77 6.64 -10.12
N GLY A 30 -8.96 7.96 -10.20
CA GLY A 30 -9.55 8.76 -9.12
C GLY A 30 -9.11 10.21 -9.17
N MET A 31 -9.70 11.04 -8.31
CA MET A 31 -9.41 12.47 -8.21
C MET A 31 -7.97 12.74 -7.75
N ASN A 32 -7.49 13.97 -7.96
CA ASN A 32 -6.27 14.42 -7.30
C ASN A 32 -6.40 14.21 -5.79
N GLU A 33 -5.30 13.81 -5.16
CA GLU A 33 -5.28 13.51 -3.74
C GLU A 33 -6.22 12.36 -3.31
N SER A 34 -6.64 11.47 -4.21
CA SER A 34 -7.38 10.25 -3.82
C SER A 34 -6.47 9.15 -3.23
N GLY A 35 -5.16 9.19 -3.50
CA GLY A 35 -4.19 8.22 -2.97
C GLY A 35 -3.54 7.30 -3.99
N LYS A 36 -3.71 7.57 -5.30
CA LYS A 36 -3.07 6.79 -6.38
C LYS A 36 -1.54 6.70 -6.23
N SER A 37 -0.86 7.82 -5.98
CA SER A 37 0.60 7.82 -5.77
C SER A 37 1.01 7.07 -4.50
N THR A 38 0.18 7.12 -3.46
CA THR A 38 0.35 6.37 -2.21
C THR A 38 0.22 4.86 -2.47
N MET A 39 -0.73 4.43 -3.29
CA MET A 39 -0.91 3.04 -3.71
C MET A 39 0.32 2.53 -4.47
N MET A 40 0.84 3.34 -5.40
CA MET A 40 2.07 3.00 -6.12
C MET A 40 3.28 2.89 -5.18
N ALA A 41 3.37 3.75 -4.16
CA ALA A 41 4.41 3.67 -3.15
C ALA A 41 4.27 2.40 -2.30
N PHE A 42 3.05 2.04 -1.89
CA PHE A 42 2.76 0.80 -1.16
C PHE A 42 3.27 -0.43 -1.93
N ILE A 43 2.86 -0.57 -3.20
CA ILE A 43 3.27 -1.70 -4.05
C ILE A 43 4.80 -1.79 -4.14
N ARG A 44 5.49 -0.65 -4.34
CA ARG A 44 6.96 -0.62 -4.37
C ARG A 44 7.56 -1.05 -3.03
N SER A 45 7.04 -0.58 -1.90
CA SER A 45 7.56 -0.93 -0.59
C SER A 45 7.42 -2.42 -0.27
N ILE A 46 6.32 -3.05 -0.70
CA ILE A 46 6.13 -4.50 -0.54
C ILE A 46 7.08 -5.31 -1.42
N LEU A 47 7.32 -4.86 -2.65
CA LEU A 47 8.18 -5.58 -3.59
C LEU A 47 9.68 -5.40 -3.34
N PHE A 48 10.10 -4.22 -2.85
CA PHE A 48 11.51 -3.83 -2.81
C PHE A 48 11.99 -3.42 -1.41
N GLY A 49 11.12 -3.46 -0.41
CA GLY A 49 11.42 -3.04 0.94
C GLY A 49 11.09 -1.58 1.21
N PHE A 50 11.06 -1.23 2.50
CA PHE A 50 10.73 0.11 2.95
C PHE A 50 11.93 1.04 2.89
N GLU A 51 11.65 2.32 2.65
CA GLU A 51 12.66 3.37 2.68
C GLU A 51 13.37 3.45 4.05
N GLY A 52 14.66 3.73 4.00
CA GLY A 52 15.50 3.84 5.19
C GLY A 52 15.22 5.11 6.00
N ARG A 53 15.81 5.20 7.20
CA ARG A 53 15.56 6.31 8.15
C ARG A 53 15.81 7.71 7.59
N LYS A 54 16.72 7.86 6.61
CA LYS A 54 16.99 9.14 5.94
C LYS A 54 15.77 9.67 5.17
N ASN A 55 14.91 8.77 4.70
CA ASN A 55 13.71 9.06 3.93
C ASN A 55 12.44 8.64 4.71
N ALA A 56 12.40 8.91 6.02
CA ALA A 56 11.31 8.45 6.89
C ALA A 56 9.90 8.86 6.40
N HIS A 57 9.76 10.04 5.79
CA HIS A 57 8.50 10.52 5.21
C HIS A 57 7.97 9.64 4.07
N LEU A 58 8.84 8.89 3.39
CA LEU A 58 8.47 7.95 2.32
C LEU A 58 8.12 6.56 2.85
N ARG A 59 8.11 6.34 4.17
CA ARG A 59 7.68 5.08 4.78
C ARG A 59 6.16 4.97 4.91
N TYR A 60 5.43 6.09 4.70
CA TYR A 60 3.97 6.17 4.73
C TYR A 60 3.38 5.45 5.96
N GLU A 61 3.83 5.84 7.14
CA GLU A 61 3.25 5.33 8.38
C GLU A 61 1.73 5.65 8.42
N PRO A 62 0.88 4.74 8.94
CA PRO A 62 -0.57 4.94 8.97
C PRO A 62 -0.95 6.22 9.72
N ILE A 63 -1.84 7.04 9.14
CA ILE A 63 -2.25 8.33 9.73
C ILE A 63 -3.18 8.13 10.94
N HIS A 64 -3.96 7.05 10.95
CA HIS A 64 -4.77 6.64 12.10
C HIS A 64 -4.18 5.34 12.63
N GLY A 65 -4.01 5.25 13.95
CA GLY A 65 -3.39 4.09 14.61
C GLY A 65 -4.05 2.79 14.15
N ALA A 66 -3.42 2.12 13.20
CA ALA A 66 -3.81 0.78 12.79
C ALA A 66 -3.71 -0.10 14.04
N ASN A 67 -4.80 -0.80 14.36
CA ASN A 67 -4.92 -1.67 15.53
C ASN A 67 -3.63 -2.47 15.75
N LEU A 68 -3.31 -2.69 17.03
CA LEU A 68 -2.08 -3.24 17.65
C LEU A 68 -1.47 -4.55 17.06
N GLU A 69 -1.94 -5.05 15.91
CA GLU A 69 -1.46 -6.27 15.25
C GLU A 69 -0.35 -6.02 14.20
N GLY A 70 0.03 -4.76 13.96
CA GLY A 70 1.12 -4.39 13.06
C GLY A 70 0.69 -4.15 11.60
N PRO A 71 1.56 -3.53 10.77
CA PRO A 71 1.15 -2.94 9.49
C PRO A 71 0.79 -3.94 8.38
N LEU A 72 1.04 -5.24 8.53
CA LEU A 72 1.02 -6.18 7.41
C LEU A 72 0.68 -7.61 7.83
N LYS A 73 -0.38 -8.16 7.22
CA LYS A 73 -0.56 -9.61 7.06
C LYS A 73 -0.61 -9.92 5.57
N SER A 74 0.53 -10.32 5.01
CA SER A 74 0.65 -10.88 3.66
C SER A 74 0.40 -12.39 3.76
N LEU A 75 -0.78 -12.86 3.36
CA LEU A 75 -1.00 -14.27 3.06
C LEU A 75 -0.68 -14.47 1.58
N MET A 76 0.35 -15.27 1.32
CA MET A 76 0.76 -15.72 -0.01
C MET A 76 -0.29 -16.63 -0.64
#